data_AF-A0A8T3NN13-F1
#
_entry.id   AF-A0A8T3NN13-F1
#
_cell.length_a   1.000
_cell.length_b   1.000
_cell.length_c   1.000
_cell.angle_alpha   90.00
_cell.angle_beta   90.00
_cell.angle_gamma   90.00
#
_symmetry.space_group_name_H-M   'P 1'
#
loop_
_entity.id
_entity.type
_entity.pdbx_description
1 polymer ?
#
loop_
_entity_poly.entity_id
_entity_poly.type
_entity_poly.pdbx_seq_one_letter_code
_entity_poly.pdbx_strand_id
1 'polypeptide(L)'
;FGKTAEHNLTLLDQLAVLQLLGRPVLIGTSRKSTIGKVLDVAADERLAGTLATTAMAVASGVDLIRVHDVEPNRRAALVADAVTRPGTLGQRGWQPR
;
A
#
# COMPACT_ATOMS: atom_id res chain seq x y z
N PHE A 1 13.52 10.30 -0.01
CA PHE A 1 14.43 9.26 0.53
C PHE A 1 15.20 8.67 -0.63
N GLY A 2 16.51 8.92 -0.74
CA GLY A 2 17.35 8.64 -1.92
C GLY A 2 17.53 7.16 -2.30
N LYS A 3 16.43 6.46 -2.58
CA LYS A 3 16.39 5.06 -3.05
C LYS A 3 16.17 5.04 -4.56
N THR A 4 16.78 4.08 -5.27
CA THR A 4 16.51 3.85 -6.69
C THR A 4 15.11 3.25 -6.88
N ALA A 5 14.66 3.09 -8.12
CA ALA A 5 13.39 2.42 -8.39
C ALA A 5 13.45 0.96 -7.90
N GLU A 6 14.52 0.24 -8.22
CA GLU A 6 14.73 -1.15 -7.83
C GLU A 6 14.69 -1.31 -6.30
N HIS A 7 15.41 -0.46 -5.55
CA HIS A 7 15.38 -0.50 -4.09
C HIS A 7 13.97 -0.33 -3.53
N ASN A 8 13.15 0.55 -4.11
CA ASN A 8 11.78 0.74 -3.65
C ASN A 8 10.90 -0.46 -4.01
N LEU A 9 11.09 -1.09 -5.17
CA LEU A 9 10.34 -2.28 -5.58
C LEU A 9 10.69 -3.49 -4.71
N THR A 10 11.97 -3.73 -4.41
CA THR A 10 12.41 -4.78 -3.48
C THR A 10 11.81 -4.60 -2.09
N LEU A 11 11.74 -3.36 -1.58
CA LEU A 11 11.10 -3.09 -0.30
C LEU A 11 9.59 -3.35 -0.31
N LEU A 12 8.91 -3.09 -1.43
CA LEU A 12 7.49 -3.38 -1.60
C LEU A 12 7.22 -4.89 -1.63
N ASP A 13 8.06 -5.64 -2.34
CA ASP A 13 8.01 -7.10 -2.40
C ASP A 13 8.20 -7.75 -1.02
N GLN A 14 9.12 -7.21 -0.21
CA GLN A 14 9.46 -7.75 1.11
C GLN A 14 8.78 -7.03 2.28
N LEU A 15 7.66 -6.33 2.05
CA LEU A 15 6.96 -5.55 3.08
C LEU A 15 6.62 -6.36 4.33
N ALA A 16 6.25 -7.64 4.17
CA ALA A 16 5.89 -8.52 5.27
C ALA A 16 7.04 -8.77 6.26
N VAL A 17 8.31 -8.59 5.85
CA VAL A 17 9.46 -8.74 6.75
C VAL A 17 9.46 -7.67 7.85
N LEU A 18 8.94 -6.47 7.56
CA LEU A 18 8.86 -5.39 8.54
C LEU A 18 7.97 -5.72 9.74
N GLN A 19 7.13 -6.76 9.62
CA GLN A 19 6.29 -7.24 10.71
C GLN A 19 7.08 -7.83 11.87
N LEU A 20 8.31 -8.30 11.62
CA LEU A 20 9.23 -8.79 12.66
C LEU A 20 9.62 -7.70 13.68
N LEU A 21 9.39 -6.42 13.36
CA LEU A 21 9.66 -5.33 14.28
C LEU A 21 8.69 -5.30 15.48
N GLY A 22 7.56 -6.01 15.41
CA GLY A 22 6.56 -6.02 16.49
C GLY A 22 5.94 -4.64 16.77
N ARG A 23 5.91 -3.76 15.76
CA ARG A 23 5.39 -2.39 15.86
C ARG A 23 4.53 -2.08 14.63
N PRO A 24 3.57 -1.13 14.73
CA PRO A 24 2.79 -0.70 13.59
C PRO A 24 3.68 -0.18 12.45
N VAL A 25 3.41 -0.64 11.23
CA VAL A 25 4.12 -0.25 10.01
C VAL A 25 3.28 0.76 9.23
N LEU A 26 3.90 1.88 8.85
CA LEU A 26 3.31 2.86 7.94
C LEU A 26 4.07 2.88 6.62
N ILE A 27 3.33 2.87 5.51
CA ILE A 27 3.87 3.06 4.17
C ILE A 27 3.30 4.32 3.50
N GLY A 28 4.12 4.96 2.66
CA GLY A 28 3.67 6.04 1.78
C GLY A 28 4.25 5.89 0.39
N THR A 29 3.50 5.28 -0.53
CA THR A 29 3.85 5.09 -1.95
C THR A 29 3.13 6.05 -2.89
N SER A 30 2.05 6.67 -2.43
CA SER A 30 1.15 7.48 -3.26
C SER A 30 1.88 8.52 -4.11
N ARG A 31 1.64 8.44 -5.43
CA ARG A 31 2.20 9.30 -6.49
C ARG A 31 3.73 9.36 -6.56
N LYS A 32 4.47 8.47 -5.89
CA LYS A 32 5.94 8.45 -5.91
C LYS A 32 6.50 8.21 -7.32
N SER A 33 7.71 8.71 -7.55
CA SER A 33 8.44 8.55 -8.82
C SER A 33 8.68 7.09 -9.20
N THR A 34 8.81 6.16 -8.25
CA THR A 34 8.90 4.71 -8.55
C THR A 34 7.70 4.23 -9.37
N ILE A 35 6.47 4.64 -9.03
CA ILE A 35 5.27 4.28 -9.79
C ILE A 35 5.32 4.90 -11.19
N GLY A 36 5.71 6.18 -11.27
CA GLY A 36 5.87 6.87 -12.55
C GLY A 36 6.87 6.19 -13.48
N LYS A 37 7.99 5.67 -12.93
CA LYS A 37 9.00 4.93 -13.69
C LYS A 37 8.51 3.57 -14.18
N VAL A 38 7.69 2.88 -13.39
CA VAL A 38 7.13 1.57 -13.77
C VAL A 38 6.08 1.72 -14.88
N LEU A 39 5.25 2.76 -14.80
CA LEU A 39 4.14 2.98 -15.73
C LEU A 39 4.49 3.90 -16.90
N ASP A 40 5.64 4.58 -16.85
CA ASP A 40 6.04 5.65 -17.76
C ASP A 40 5.01 6.80 -17.85
N VAL A 41 4.58 7.31 -16.69
CA VAL A 41 3.55 8.37 -16.60
C VAL A 41 3.90 9.53 -15.65
N ALA A 42 3.25 10.67 -15.90
CA ALA A 42 3.33 11.88 -15.08
C ALA A 42 2.73 11.67 -13.67
N ALA A 43 2.90 12.63 -12.76
CA ALA A 43 2.57 12.44 -11.35
C ALA A 43 1.07 12.33 -11.04
N ASP A 44 0.25 13.01 -11.82
CA ASP A 44 -1.21 13.04 -11.80
C ASP A 44 -1.86 11.76 -12.33
N GLU A 45 -1.16 11.00 -13.16
CA GLU A 45 -1.64 9.74 -13.74
C GLU A 45 -1.30 8.49 -12.88
N ARG A 46 -0.68 8.68 -11.71
CA ARG A 46 -0.19 7.58 -10.85
C ARG A 46 -1.25 6.97 -9.93
N LEU A 47 -2.53 7.31 -10.11
CA LEU A 47 -3.59 6.80 -9.24
C LEU A 47 -3.65 5.27 -9.29
N ALA A 48 -3.73 4.68 -10.48
CA ALA A 48 -3.83 3.23 -10.64
C ALA A 48 -2.66 2.48 -9.99
N GLY A 49 -1.43 2.94 -10.23
CA GLY A 49 -0.24 2.36 -9.59
C GLY A 49 -0.22 2.58 -8.08
N THR A 50 -0.76 3.70 -7.58
CA THR A 50 -0.92 3.92 -6.13
C THR A 50 -1.89 2.90 -5.54
N LEU A 51 -3.05 2.67 -6.17
CA LEU A 51 -4.04 1.68 -5.72
C LEU A 51 -3.44 0.27 -5.69
N ALA A 52 -2.62 -0.09 -6.69
CA ALA A 52 -1.91 -1.36 -6.71
C ALA A 52 -0.99 -1.51 -5.49
N THR A 53 -0.17 -0.50 -5.19
CA THR A 53 0.70 -0.56 -4.00
C THR A 53 -0.07 -0.55 -2.68
N THR A 54 -1.24 0.07 -2.62
CA THR A 54 -2.15 0.03 -1.46
C THR A 54 -2.67 -1.38 -1.23
N ALA A 55 -3.15 -2.05 -2.28
CA ALA A 55 -3.62 -3.44 -2.18
C ALA A 55 -2.51 -4.39 -1.74
N MET A 56 -1.29 -4.24 -2.29
CA MET A 56 -0.13 -5.01 -1.86
C MET A 56 0.22 -4.76 -0.39
N ALA A 57 0.22 -3.49 0.06
CA ALA A 57 0.50 -3.16 1.45
C ALA A 57 -0.49 -3.80 2.42
N VAL A 58 -1.79 -3.80 2.09
CA VAL A 58 -2.82 -4.49 2.88
C VAL A 58 -2.55 -6.01 2.91
N ALA A 59 -2.24 -6.61 1.76
CA ALA A 59 -1.90 -8.03 1.69
C ALA A 59 -0.65 -8.41 2.49
N SER A 60 0.32 -7.49 2.60
CA SER A 60 1.52 -7.66 3.43
C SER A 60 1.32 -7.33 4.92
N GLY A 61 0.09 -7.05 5.35
CA GLY A 61 -0.25 -6.77 6.75
C GLY A 61 0.22 -5.41 7.26
N VAL A 62 0.43 -4.42 6.39
CA VAL A 62 0.78 -3.05 6.79
C VAL A 62 -0.40 -2.40 7.53
N ASP A 63 -0.11 -1.66 8.60
CA ASP A 63 -1.14 -1.11 9.47
C ASP A 63 -1.67 0.24 9.00
N LEU A 64 -0.81 1.08 8.40
CA LEU A 64 -1.17 2.42 7.92
C LEU A 64 -0.65 2.70 6.50
N ILE A 65 -1.50 3.33 5.68
CA ILE A 65 -1.16 3.73 4.30
C ILE A 65 -1.39 5.24 4.15
N ARG A 66 -0.31 6.00 3.94
CA ARG A 66 -0.36 7.44 3.68
C ARG A 66 -0.56 7.69 2.19
N VAL A 67 -1.68 8.34 1.86
CA VAL A 67 -2.11 8.60 0.48
C VAL A 67 -2.52 10.06 0.26
N HIS A 68 -2.45 10.52 -0.98
CA HIS A 68 -3.02 11.82 -1.39
C HIS A 68 -4.51 11.67 -1.73
N ASP A 69 -4.87 10.64 -2.49
CA ASP A 69 -6.23 10.37 -2.96
C ASP A 69 -6.95 9.42 -2.00
N VAL A 70 -7.58 9.97 -0.96
CA VAL A 70 -8.13 9.19 0.18
C VAL A 70 -9.23 8.23 -0.25
N GLU A 71 -10.27 8.72 -0.92
CA GLU A 71 -11.47 7.91 -1.23
C GLU A 71 -11.16 6.69 -2.13
N PRO A 72 -10.41 6.82 -3.25
CA PRO A 72 -10.04 5.67 -4.07
C PRO A 72 -9.20 4.64 -3.30
N ASN A 73 -8.24 5.09 -2.51
CA ASN A 73 -7.37 4.20 -1.73
C ASN A 73 -8.12 3.50 -0.61
N ARG A 74 -9.08 4.18 0.03
CA ARG A 74 -9.97 3.56 1.03
C ARG A 74 -10.75 2.41 0.42
N ARG A 75 -11.31 2.58 -0.79
CA ARG A 75 -12.03 1.51 -1.50
C ARG A 75 -11.11 0.34 -1.84
N ALA A 76 -9.92 0.62 -2.40
CA ALA A 76 -8.94 -0.42 -2.70
C ALA A 76 -8.50 -1.19 -1.45
N ALA A 77 -8.25 -0.48 -0.34
CA ALA A 77 -7.87 -1.08 0.93
C ALA A 77 -8.98 -1.98 1.49
N LEU A 78 -10.24 -1.54 1.48
CA LEU A 78 -11.38 -2.34 1.96
C LEU A 78 -11.57 -3.63 1.15
N VAL A 79 -11.43 -3.56 -0.18
CA VAL A 79 -11.54 -4.74 -1.04
C VAL A 79 -10.37 -5.68 -0.82
N ALA A 80 -9.13 -5.17 -0.82
CA ALA A 80 -7.94 -5.97 -0.55
C ALA A 80 -8.02 -6.65 0.82
N ASP A 81 -8.54 -5.93 1.81
CA ASP A 81 -8.73 -6.43 3.17
C ASP A 81 -9.73 -7.60 3.23
N ALA A 82 -10.90 -7.43 2.61
CA ALA A 82 -11.92 -8.49 2.55
C ALA A 82 -11.41 -9.76 1.84
N VAL A 83 -10.48 -9.61 0.89
CA VAL A 83 -9.84 -10.73 0.18
C VAL A 83 -8.80 -11.42 1.06
N THR A 84 -7.97 -10.68 1.79
CA THR A 84 -6.82 -11.22 2.52
C THR A 84 -7.16 -11.66 3.94
N ARG A 85 -8.27 -11.18 4.51
CA ARG A 85 -8.77 -11.54 5.84
C ARG A 85 -10.25 -11.95 5.76
N PRO A 86 -10.56 -13.17 5.27
CA PRO A 86 -11.94 -13.66 5.17
C PRO A 86 -12.64 -13.64 6.54
N GLY A 87 -13.86 -13.08 6.61
CA GLY A 87 -14.63 -12.93 7.85
C GLY A 87 -14.71 -11.49 8.40
N THR A 88 -14.03 -10.53 7.76
CA THR A 88 -14.13 -9.09 8.07
C THR A 88 -15.27 -8.37 7.33
N LEU A 89 -16.01 -9.06 6.46
CA LEU A 89 -17.16 -8.51 5.74
C LEU A 89 -18.18 -7.89 6.71
N GLY A 90 -18.41 -6.59 6.57
CA GLY A 90 -19.34 -5.83 7.42
C GLY A 90 -18.73 -5.31 8.73
N GLN A 91 -17.48 -5.64 9.05
CA GLN A 91 -16.78 -5.05 10.18
C GLN A 91 -16.39 -3.60 9.85
N ARG A 92 -16.82 -2.65 10.68
CA ARG A 92 -16.49 -1.23 10.53
C ARG A 92 -15.31 -0.88 11.43
N GLY A 93 -14.14 -0.67 10.83
CA GLY A 93 -12.99 -0.10 11.53
C GLY A 93 -11.69 -0.85 11.29
N TRP A 94 -10.58 -0.19 11.62
CA TRP A 94 -9.25 -0.79 11.63
C TRP A 94 -9.16 -1.75 12.83
N GLN A 95 -8.86 -3.02 12.55
CA GLN A 95 -8.50 -3.99 13.58
C GLN A 95 -6.99 -4.17 13.60
N PRO A 96 -6.30 -3.71 14.66
CA PRO A 96 -4.91 -4.08 14.85
C PRO A 96 -4.78 -5.59 14.94
N ARG A 97 -3.63 -6.10 14.51
CA ARG A 97 -3.22 -7.46 14.83
C ARG A 97 -2.91 -7.62 16.31
#